data_AF-A0A4Q0XU19-F1
#
_entry.id   AF-A0A4Q0XU19-F1
#
_cell.length_a   1.000
_cell.length_b   1.000
_cell.length_c   1.000
_cell.angle_alpha   90.00
_cell.angle_beta   90.00
_cell.angle_gamma   90.00
#
_symmetry.space_group_name_H-M   'P 1'
#
loop_
_entity.id
_entity.type
_entity.pdbx_description
1 polymer ?
#
loop_
_entity_poly.entity_id
_entity_poly.type
_entity_poly.pdbx_seq_one_letter_code
_entity_poly.pdbx_strand_id
1 'polypeptide(L)'
;MITAALEGITQQIEALIHKNTDVNYENIKTDVEMILSDVEIFNVDNKLDAKAVDLYVKKVITQRNSLLKQQEQMKIENSKASKYALIESICQQYEFQTKEELLQTIEQLEKKSMSELTDLCNSFNTL
;
A
#
# COMPACT_ATOMS: atom_id res chain seq x y z
N MET A 1 21.80 -21.09 -20.44
CA MET A 1 22.35 -20.92 -19.08
C MET A 1 22.22 -19.48 -18.59
N ILE A 2 22.65 -18.47 -19.33
CA ILE A 2 22.54 -17.04 -18.93
C ILE A 2 21.10 -16.60 -18.65
N THR A 3 20.14 -17.01 -19.49
CA THR A 3 18.72 -16.63 -19.34
C THR A 3 18.10 -17.09 -18.02
N ALA A 4 18.42 -18.32 -17.56
CA ALA A 4 17.92 -18.87 -16.31
C ALA A 4 18.50 -18.17 -15.08
N ALA A 5 19.77 -17.77 -15.13
CA ALA A 5 20.41 -17.00 -14.06
C ALA A 5 19.80 -15.59 -13.91
N LEU A 6 19.51 -14.93 -15.03
CA LEU A 6 18.82 -13.63 -15.04
C LEU A 6 17.37 -13.72 -14.54
N GLU A 7 16.69 -14.82 -14.84
CA GLU A 7 15.35 -15.10 -14.33
C GLU A 7 15.37 -15.34 -12.81
N GLY A 8 16.36 -16.08 -12.29
CA GLY A 8 16.58 -16.27 -10.86
C GLY A 8 16.85 -14.95 -10.11
N ILE A 9 17.64 -14.04 -10.69
CA ILE A 9 17.83 -12.68 -10.13
C ILE A 9 16.51 -11.92 -10.11
N THR A 10 15.75 -11.99 -11.21
CA THR A 10 14.48 -11.29 -11.30
C THR A 10 13.52 -11.72 -10.19
N GLN A 11 13.43 -13.03 -9.91
CA GLN A 11 12.61 -13.57 -8.83
C GLN A 11 13.09 -13.12 -7.44
N GLN A 12 14.40 -13.11 -7.20
CA GLN A 12 14.95 -12.69 -5.91
C GLN A 12 14.77 -11.19 -5.66
N ILE A 13 14.95 -10.36 -6.69
CA ILE A 13 14.69 -8.91 -6.63
C ILE A 13 13.20 -8.65 -6.38
N GLU A 14 12.31 -9.40 -7.04
CA GLU A 14 10.87 -9.30 -6.82
C GLU A 14 10.47 -9.65 -5.38
N ALA A 15 11.09 -10.70 -4.82
CA ALA A 15 10.89 -11.07 -3.41
C ALA A 15 11.35 -9.96 -2.47
N LEU A 16 12.47 -9.29 -2.78
CA LEU A 16 12.99 -8.15 -2.00
C LEU A 16 12.05 -6.93 -2.05
N ILE A 17 11.39 -6.70 -3.19
CA ILE A 17 10.37 -5.65 -3.34
C ILE A 17 9.15 -5.93 -2.44
N HIS A 18 8.72 -7.19 -2.34
CA HIS A 18 7.51 -7.57 -1.59
C HIS A 18 7.75 -7.87 -0.10
N LYS A 19 9.00 -7.87 0.38
CA LYS A 19 9.34 -8.15 1.77
C LYS A 19 8.73 -7.11 2.72
N ASN A 20 7.86 -7.56 3.63
CA ASN A 20 7.06 -6.71 4.52
C ASN A 20 7.80 -6.32 5.82
N THR A 21 9.04 -5.85 5.70
CA THR A 21 9.89 -5.41 6.82
C THR A 21 10.39 -3.99 6.60
N ASP A 22 10.74 -3.28 7.67
CA ASP A 22 11.47 -2.01 7.60
C ASP A 22 12.86 -2.27 7.02
N VAL A 23 12.99 -2.08 5.70
CA VAL A 23 14.27 -2.22 5.01
C VAL A 23 14.85 -0.84 4.79
N ASN A 24 15.98 -0.54 5.44
CA ASN A 24 16.76 0.67 5.18
C ASN A 24 17.65 0.46 3.94
N TYR A 25 18.21 1.55 3.41
CA TYR A 25 19.04 1.53 2.20
C TYR A 25 20.18 0.50 2.28
N GLU A 26 20.90 0.46 3.40
CA GLU A 26 22.05 -0.44 3.59
C GLU A 26 21.63 -1.91 3.49
N ASN A 27 20.51 -2.29 4.10
CA ASN A 27 20.00 -3.66 4.01
C ASN A 27 19.59 -4.03 2.58
N ILE A 28 18.94 -3.11 1.84
CA ILE A 28 18.59 -3.34 0.42
C ILE A 28 19.86 -3.52 -0.40
N LYS A 29 20.87 -2.69 -0.14
CA LYS A 29 22.14 -2.73 -0.85
C LYS A 29 22.85 -4.06 -0.62
N THR A 30 22.98 -4.50 0.63
CA THR A 30 23.58 -5.79 0.97
C THR A 30 22.82 -6.95 0.32
N ASP A 31 21.49 -6.96 0.38
CA ASP A 31 20.67 -8.01 -0.23
C ASP A 31 20.86 -8.04 -1.77
N VAL A 32 20.90 -6.87 -2.42
CA VAL A 32 21.17 -6.77 -3.86
C VAL A 32 22.58 -7.22 -4.21
N GLU A 33 23.59 -6.83 -3.42
CA GLU A 33 24.98 -7.26 -3.63
C GLU A 33 25.11 -8.79 -3.57
N MET A 34 24.46 -9.44 -2.60
CA MET A 34 24.42 -10.91 -2.52
C MET A 34 23.77 -11.52 -3.75
N ILE A 35 22.58 -11.05 -4.14
CA ILE A 35 21.83 -11.57 -5.30
C ILE A 35 22.65 -11.48 -6.60
N LEU A 36 23.35 -10.36 -6.80
CA LEU A 36 24.11 -10.15 -8.02
C LEU A 36 25.48 -10.85 -8.00
N SER A 37 26.06 -11.09 -6.82
CA SER A 37 27.35 -11.77 -6.68
C SER A 37 27.36 -13.21 -7.18
N ASP A 38 26.20 -13.88 -7.14
CA ASP A 38 26.01 -15.27 -7.59
C ASP A 38 26.00 -15.41 -9.13
N VAL A 39 26.07 -14.32 -9.89
CA VAL A 39 25.96 -14.34 -11.35
C VAL A 39 27.16 -13.66 -12.01
N GLU A 40 27.93 -14.46 -12.76
CA GLU A 40 29.19 -14.03 -13.41
C GLU A 40 29.05 -12.77 -14.28
N ILE A 41 27.90 -12.53 -14.92
CA ILE A 41 27.69 -11.36 -15.80
C ILE A 41 27.79 -10.02 -15.06
N PHE A 42 27.59 -10.02 -13.74
CA PHE A 42 27.74 -8.82 -12.90
C PHE A 42 29.14 -8.70 -12.31
N ASN A 43 30.04 -9.66 -12.55
CA ASN A 43 31.42 -9.60 -12.11
C ASN A 43 32.32 -9.10 -13.25
N VAL A 44 32.86 -7.90 -13.10
CA VAL A 44 33.82 -7.28 -14.01
C VAL A 44 35.17 -7.20 -13.29
N ASP A 45 36.22 -7.77 -13.88
CA ASP A 45 37.57 -7.83 -13.27
C ASP A 45 37.58 -8.46 -11.86
N ASN A 46 36.85 -9.57 -11.68
CA ASN A 46 36.63 -10.25 -10.39
C ASN A 46 36.04 -9.36 -9.29
N LYS A 47 35.34 -8.29 -9.68
CA LYS A 47 34.63 -7.39 -8.78
C LYS A 47 33.19 -7.24 -9.24
N LEU A 48 32.28 -7.20 -8.27
CA LEU A 48 30.88 -6.92 -8.56
C LEU A 48 30.74 -5.51 -9.16
N ASP A 49 29.96 -5.40 -10.24
CA ASP A 49 29.68 -4.14 -10.91
C ASP A 49 28.83 -3.23 -10.01
N ALA A 50 29.48 -2.23 -9.43
CA ALA A 50 28.84 -1.24 -8.57
C ALA A 50 27.70 -0.48 -9.27
N LYS A 51 27.79 -0.25 -10.58
CA LYS A 51 26.70 0.42 -11.32
C LYS A 51 25.47 -0.47 -11.45
N ALA A 52 25.69 -1.78 -11.62
CA ALA A 52 24.59 -2.74 -11.63
C ALA A 52 23.92 -2.79 -10.25
N VAL A 53 24.71 -2.88 -9.18
CA VAL A 53 24.20 -2.82 -7.80
C VAL A 53 23.34 -1.58 -7.58
N ASP A 54 23.87 -0.38 -7.88
CA ASP A 54 23.14 0.88 -7.69
C ASP A 54 21.82 0.90 -8.49
N LEU A 55 21.81 0.37 -9.72
CA LEU A 55 20.62 0.31 -10.55
C LEU A 55 19.55 -0.61 -9.96
N TYR A 56 19.92 -1.79 -9.47
CA TYR A 56 19.00 -2.73 -8.85
C TYR A 56 18.49 -2.22 -7.49
N VAL A 57 19.36 -1.63 -6.66
CA VAL A 57 18.97 -0.97 -5.41
C VAL A 57 17.93 0.12 -5.68
N LYS A 58 18.19 1.01 -6.66
CA LYS A 58 17.24 2.05 -7.05
C LYS A 58 15.91 1.48 -7.54
N LYS A 59 15.94 0.39 -8.31
CA LYS A 59 14.73 -0.30 -8.78
C LYS A 59 13.88 -0.80 -7.60
N VAL A 60 14.50 -1.50 -6.66
CA VAL A 60 13.83 -2.03 -5.45
C VAL A 60 13.19 -0.90 -4.65
N ILE A 61 13.94 0.16 -4.34
CA ILE A 61 13.44 1.31 -3.57
C ILE A 61 12.26 1.98 -4.27
N THR A 62 12.38 2.22 -5.58
CA THR A 62 11.35 2.88 -6.37
C THR A 62 10.04 2.09 -6.35
N GLN A 63 10.12 0.78 -6.55
CA GLN A 63 8.93 -0.07 -6.56
C GLN A 63 8.31 -0.22 -5.17
N ARG A 64 9.11 -0.41 -4.13
CA ARG A 64 8.63 -0.43 -2.73
C ARG A 64 7.87 0.84 -2.37
N ASN A 65 8.41 2.01 -2.71
CA ASN A 65 7.75 3.29 -2.48
C ASN A 65 6.42 3.41 -3.25
N SER A 66 6.36 2.88 -4.47
CA SER A 66 5.12 2.85 -5.24
C SER A 66 4.07 1.95 -4.58
N LEU A 67 4.46 0.77 -4.09
CA LEU A 67 3.56 -0.15 -3.39
C LEU A 67 3.03 0.47 -2.10
N LEU A 68 3.88 1.14 -1.31
CA LEU A 68 3.47 1.84 -0.10
C LEU A 68 2.41 2.93 -0.40
N LYS A 69 2.64 3.74 -1.44
CA LYS A 69 1.66 4.76 -1.86
C LYS A 69 0.33 4.14 -2.28
N GLN A 70 0.36 3.03 -3.03
CA GLN A 70 -0.85 2.32 -3.42
C GLN A 70 -1.60 1.75 -2.21
N GLN A 71 -0.89 1.16 -1.25
CA GLN A 71 -1.48 0.66 -0.01
C GLN A 71 -2.12 1.78 0.82
N GLU A 72 -1.47 2.93 0.94
CA GLU A 72 -2.03 4.12 1.61
C GLU A 72 -3.30 4.62 0.90
N GLN A 73 -3.28 4.69 -0.42
CA GLN A 73 -4.44 5.09 -1.21
C GLN A 73 -5.61 4.12 -1.04
N MET A 74 -5.35 2.81 -1.11
CA MET A 74 -6.37 1.78 -0.87
C MET A 74 -6.95 1.85 0.54
N LYS A 75 -6.14 2.15 1.57
CA LYS A 75 -6.63 2.37 2.94
C LYS A 75 -7.56 3.58 3.03
N ILE A 76 -7.22 4.68 2.37
CA ILE A 76 -8.06 5.89 2.32
C ILE A 76 -9.38 5.59 1.59
N GLU A 77 -9.32 4.93 0.44
CA GLU A 77 -10.51 4.56 -0.35
C GLU A 77 -11.42 3.60 0.41
N ASN A 78 -10.86 2.55 1.05
CA ASN A 78 -11.61 1.65 1.92
C ASN A 78 -12.22 2.37 3.12
N SER A 79 -11.49 3.32 3.73
CA SER A 79 -12.03 4.14 4.83
C SER A 79 -13.15 5.06 4.38
N LYS A 80 -13.12 5.57 3.13
CA LYS A 80 -14.23 6.36 2.57
C LYS A 80 -15.43 5.46 2.29
N ALA A 81 -15.23 4.31 1.66
CA ALA A 81 -16.30 3.34 1.41
C ALA A 81 -16.95 2.89 2.73
N SER A 82 -16.15 2.62 3.77
CA SER A 82 -16.68 2.27 5.09
C SER A 82 -17.40 3.44 5.77
N LYS A 83 -16.96 4.69 5.54
CA LYS A 83 -17.65 5.89 6.04
C LYS A 83 -19.03 6.01 5.40
N TYR A 84 -19.13 5.86 4.09
CA TYR A 84 -20.41 5.97 3.38
C TYR A 84 -21.37 4.84 3.73
N ALA A 85 -20.88 3.62 3.96
CA ALA A 85 -21.69 2.52 4.48
C ALA A 85 -22.30 2.84 5.87
N LEU A 86 -21.51 3.48 6.75
CA LEU A 86 -21.99 3.95 8.05
C LEU A 86 -23.03 5.07 7.90
N ILE A 87 -22.78 6.06 7.04
CA ILE A 87 -23.73 7.14 6.75
C ILE A 87 -25.05 6.58 6.22
N GLU A 88 -25.00 5.64 5.28
CA GLU A 88 -26.17 4.96 4.74
C GLU A 88 -26.94 4.22 5.85
N SER A 89 -26.25 3.45 6.69
CA SER A 89 -26.85 2.71 7.81
C SER A 89 -27.55 3.66 8.78
N ILE A 90 -26.94 4.81 9.08
CA ILE A 90 -27.55 5.86 9.91
C ILE A 90 -28.79 6.43 9.23
N CYS A 91 -28.70 6.83 7.96
CA CYS A 91 -29.82 7.38 7.21
C CYS A 91 -31.01 6.40 7.14
N GLN A 92 -30.77 5.10 7.04
CA GLN A 92 -31.84 4.08 7.07
C GLN A 92 -32.63 4.04 8.39
N GLN A 93 -32.10 4.59 9.49
CA GLN A 93 -32.80 4.69 10.78
C GLN A 93 -33.73 5.92 10.87
N TYR A 94 -33.65 6.85 9.92
CA TYR A 94 -34.46 8.05 9.90
C TYR A 94 -35.61 7.95 8.88
N GLU A 95 -36.76 8.50 9.23
CA GLU A 95 -37.86 8.72 8.29
C GLU A 95 -37.73 10.12 7.69
N PHE A 96 -37.31 10.20 6.42
CA PHE A 96 -37.22 11.46 5.69
C PHE A 96 -38.53 11.73 4.94
N GLN A 97 -39.05 12.95 5.07
CA GLN A 97 -40.26 13.40 4.37
C GLN A 97 -39.94 13.94 2.97
N THR A 98 -38.70 14.42 2.75
CA THR A 98 -38.29 15.02 1.49
C THR A 98 -36.86 14.62 1.10
N LYS A 99 -36.57 14.74 -0.21
CA LYS A 99 -35.21 14.55 -0.74
C LYS A 99 -34.23 15.60 -0.18
N GLU A 100 -34.68 16.84 0.02
CA GLU A 100 -33.86 17.93 0.55
C GLU A 100 -33.39 17.63 1.98
N GLU A 101 -34.28 17.08 2.81
CA GLU A 101 -33.99 16.70 4.19
C GLU A 101 -32.95 15.57 4.27
N LEU A 102 -33.08 14.57 3.38
CA LEU A 102 -32.08 13.51 3.25
C LEU A 102 -30.71 14.07 2.85
N LEU A 103 -30.66 14.94 1.84
CA LEU A 103 -29.41 15.54 1.36
C LEU A 103 -28.72 16.38 2.44
N GLN A 104 -29.48 17.22 3.15
CA GLN A 104 -28.95 18.01 4.26
C GLN A 104 -28.41 17.11 5.37
N THR A 105 -29.09 16.00 5.67
CA THR A 105 -28.62 15.05 6.68
C THR A 105 -27.31 14.38 6.25
N ILE A 106 -27.21 13.94 5.00
CA ILE A 106 -25.96 13.37 4.45
C ILE A 106 -24.81 14.37 4.55
N GLU A 107 -25.02 15.63 4.15
CA GLU A 107 -24.00 16.68 4.22
C GLU A 107 -23.50 16.94 5.66
N GLN A 108 -24.38 16.82 6.66
CA GLN A 108 -23.99 16.93 8.07
C GLN A 108 -23.21 15.70 8.54
N LEU A 109 -23.61 14.50 8.14
CA LEU A 109 -22.92 13.25 8.49
C LEU A 109 -21.54 13.15 7.81
N GLU A 110 -21.37 13.68 6.60
CA GLU A 110 -20.07 13.73 5.92
C GLU A 110 -19.02 14.57 6.67
N LYS A 111 -19.46 15.56 7.46
CA LYS A 111 -18.59 16.42 8.28
C LYS A 111 -18.14 15.74 9.59
N LYS A 112 -18.80 14.65 9.99
CA LYS A 112 -18.46 13.91 11.22
C LYS A 112 -17.24 12.99 11.01
N SER A 113 -16.51 12.75 12.09
CA SER A 113 -15.44 11.75 12.16
C SER A 113 -16.00 10.32 12.15
N MET A 114 -15.15 9.33 11.87
CA MET A 114 -15.54 7.92 11.87
C MET A 114 -16.03 7.44 13.24
N SER A 115 -15.40 7.91 14.33
CA SER A 115 -15.80 7.60 15.70
C SER A 115 -17.19 8.15 16.00
N GLU A 116 -17.46 9.42 15.66
CA GLU A 116 -18.78 10.03 15.87
C GLU A 116 -19.88 9.31 15.09
N LEU A 117 -19.62 8.88 13.85
CA LEU A 117 -20.57 8.11 13.05
C LEU A 117 -20.83 6.72 13.66
N THR A 118 -19.78 6.06 14.17
CA THR A 118 -19.89 4.76 14.83
C THR A 118 -20.73 4.86 16.11
N ASP A 119 -20.48 5.88 16.93
CA ASP A 119 -21.25 6.13 18.16
C ASP A 119 -22.71 6.42 17.85
N LEU A 120 -22.98 7.23 16.80
CA LEU A 120 -24.34 7.51 16.34
C LEU A 120 -25.06 6.23 15.89
N CYS A 121 -24.41 5.41 15.06
CA CYS A 121 -24.97 4.16 14.57
C CYS A 121 -25.27 3.18 15.72
N ASN A 122 -24.37 3.08 16.71
CA ASN A 122 -24.57 2.23 17.88
C ASN A 122 -25.71 2.72 18.76
N SER A 123 -25.90 4.04 18.88
CA SER A 123 -27.01 4.59 19.67
C SER A 123 -28.39 4.19 19.15
N PHE A 124 -28.53 3.94 17.84
CA PHE A 124 -29.76 3.40 17.25
C PHE A 124 -29.96 1.91 17.53
N ASN A 125 -28.88 1.13 17.60
CA ASN A 125 -28.94 -0.32 17.87
C ASN A 125 -29.22 -0.66 19.36
N THR A 126 -29.31 0.35 20.24
CA THR A 126 -29.52 0.15 21.68
C THR A 126 -30.92 0.56 22.16
N LEU A 127 -31.83 0.91 21.25
CA LEU A 127 -33.24 1.24 21.49
C LEU A 127 -34.15 0.13 20.96
#